data_AF-A0A9C7SGS5-F1
#
_entry.id   AF-A0A9C7SGS5-F1
#
_cell.length_a   1.000
_cell.length_b   1.000
_cell.length_c   1.000
_cell.angle_alpha   90.00
_cell.angle_beta   90.00
_cell.angle_gamma   90.00
#
_symmetry.space_group_name_H-M   'P 1'
#
loop_
_entity.id
_entity.type
_entity.pdbx_description
1 polymer ?
#
loop_
_entity_poly.entity_id
_entity_poly.type
_entity_poly.pdbx_seq_one_letter_code
_entity_poly.pdbx_strand_id
1 'polypeptide(L)' 'MQECRARKSPVIAIATEGDDDILPHCDEVIFIPQCQEFIAPIPVVIAEQLLAYHIARLRGCEIDQPRNLAKSVTVE' A
#
# COMPACT_ATOMS: atom_id res chain seq x y z
N MET A 1 -16.15 -2.04 -1.47
CA MET A 1 -16.12 -1.24 -0.21
C MET A 1 -17.29 -1.53 0.73
N GLN A 2 -18.53 -1.64 0.25
CA GLN A 2 -19.68 -1.94 1.11
C GLN A 2 -19.55 -3.26 1.90
N GLU A 3 -19.03 -4.33 1.30
CA GLU A 3 -18.80 -5.61 1.99
C GLU A 3 -17.74 -5.50 3.11
N CYS A 4 -16.66 -4.75 2.88
CA CYS A 4 -15.62 -4.49 3.88
C CYS A 4 -16.18 -3.66 5.05
N ARG A 5 -16.99 -2.64 4.75
CA ARG A 5 -17.67 -1.80 5.75
C ARG A 5 -18.69 -2.58 6.56
N ALA A 6 -19.44 -3.49 5.94
CA ALA A 6 -20.36 -4.39 6.65
C ALA A 6 -19.64 -5.25 7.70
N ARG A 7 -18.34 -5.53 7.49
CA ARG A 7 -17.47 -6.28 8.41
C ARG A 7 -16.66 -5.39 9.36
N LYS A 8 -16.87 -4.07 9.33
CA LYS A 8 -16.12 -3.07 10.11
C LYS A 8 -14.59 -3.15 9.88
N SER A 9 -14.18 -3.55 8.68
CA SER A 9 -12.77 -3.56 8.32
C SER A 9 -12.33 -2.13 7.94
N PRO A 10 -11.26 -1.59 8.54
CA PRO A 10 -10.69 -0.32 8.11
C PRO A 10 -10.27 -0.39 6.65
N VAL A 11 -10.53 0.68 5.89
CA VAL A 11 -10.22 0.81 4.47
C VAL A 11 -9.24 1.96 4.28
N ILE A 12 -8.04 1.64 3.81
CA ILE A 12 -7.05 2.63 3.37
C ILE A 12 -7.10 2.64 1.84
N ALA A 13 -7.38 3.80 1.24
CA ALA A 13 -7.38 3.98 -0.20
C ALA A 13 -6.05 4.57 -0.69
N ILE A 14 -5.64 4.18 -1.90
CA ILE A 14 -4.63 4.90 -2.67
C ILE A 14 -5.38 5.61 -3.80
N ALA A 15 -5.26 6.92 -3.86
CA ALA A 15 -6.01 7.76 -4.80
C ALA A 15 -5.11 8.81 -5.42
N THR A 16 -5.51 9.34 -6.57
CA THR A 16 -4.74 10.41 -7.23
C THR A 16 -5.04 11.75 -6.55
N GLU A 17 -4.03 12.61 -6.43
CA GLU A 17 -4.22 13.99 -5.96
C GLU A 17 -5.39 14.68 -6.70
N GLY A 18 -6.35 15.18 -5.92
CA GLY A 18 -7.57 15.82 -6.42
C GLY A 18 -8.77 14.89 -6.63
N ASP A 19 -8.62 13.58 -6.42
CA ASP A 19 -9.74 12.63 -6.40
C ASP A 19 -10.33 12.54 -4.97
N ASP A 20 -10.99 13.62 -4.56
CA ASP A 20 -11.58 13.74 -3.22
C ASP A 20 -12.90 12.95 -3.07
N ASP A 21 -13.47 12.47 -4.18
CA ASP A 21 -14.69 11.65 -4.20
C ASP A 21 -14.50 10.31 -3.46
N ILE A 22 -13.25 9.88 -3.22
CA ILE A 22 -12.94 8.68 -2.46
C ILE A 22 -13.11 8.84 -0.94
N LEU A 23 -13.02 10.07 -0.41
CA LEU A 23 -13.00 10.34 1.03
C LEU A 23 -14.22 9.77 1.79
N PRO A 24 -15.47 9.85 1.27
CA PRO A 24 -16.63 9.27 1.95
C PRO A 24 -16.61 7.74 2.01
N HIS A 25 -15.73 7.07 1.25
CA HIS A 25 -15.73 5.64 1.02
C HIS A 25 -14.60 4.87 1.73
N CYS A 26 -13.62 5.57 2.31
CA CYS A 26 -12.49 5.01 3.05
C CYS A 26 -12.33 5.65 4.44
N ASP A 27 -11.44 5.10 5.27
CA ASP A 27 -11.08 5.63 6.58
C ASP A 27 -9.81 6.50 6.49
N GLU A 28 -8.90 6.16 5.59
CA GLU A 28 -7.67 6.89 5.32
C GLU A 28 -7.36 6.90 3.81
N VAL A 29 -6.66 7.94 3.34
CA VAL A 29 -6.23 8.07 1.94
C VAL A 29 -4.75 8.37 1.86
N ILE A 30 -4.05 7.64 0.98
CA ILE A 30 -2.71 7.95 0.54
C ILE A 30 -2.82 8.54 -0.88
N PHE A 31 -2.59 9.85 -1.00
CA PHE A 31 -2.59 10.51 -2.29
C PHE A 31 -1.28 10.28 -3.04
N ILE A 32 -1.39 9.92 -4.32
CA ILE A 32 -0.27 9.84 -5.27
C ILE A 32 -0.37 10.97 -6.30
N PRO A 33 0.77 11.41 -6.87
CA PRO A 33 0.76 12.47 -7.87
C PRO A 33 -0.09 12.14 -9.09
N GLN A 34 -0.69 13.17 -9.69
CA GLN A 34 -1.34 13.05 -10.99
C GLN A 34 -0.35 12.53 -12.05
N CYS A 35 -0.73 11.44 -12.71
CA CYS A 35 0.03 10.87 -13.81
C CYS A 35 -0.91 10.20 -14.81
N GLN A 36 -0.38 9.86 -15.98
CA GLN A 36 -1.13 9.08 -16.96
C GLN A 36 -1.48 7.71 -16.39
N GLU A 37 -2.67 7.18 -16.70
CA GLU A 37 -3.17 5.91 -16.17
C GLU A 37 -2.17 4.75 -16.35
N PHE A 38 -1.48 4.70 -17.49
CA PHE A 38 -0.45 3.68 -17.75
C PHE A 38 0.78 3.79 -16.83
N ILE A 39 1.07 4.99 -16.32
CA ILE A 39 2.18 5.28 -15.41
C ILE A 39 1.77 5.10 -13.95
N ALA A 40 0.48 5.21 -13.63
CA ALA A 40 -0.06 5.10 -12.27
C ALA A 40 0.41 3.88 -11.46
N PRO A 41 0.66 2.69 -12.03
CA PRO A 41 1.22 1.57 -11.26
C PRO A 41 2.56 1.88 -10.58
N ILE A 42 3.37 2.78 -11.13
CA ILE A 42 4.69 3.13 -10.56
C ILE A 42 4.53 3.84 -9.20
N PRO A 43 3.88 5.01 -9.09
CA PRO A 43 3.71 5.67 -7.79
C PRO A 43 2.86 4.85 -6.81
N VAL A 44 1.90 4.04 -7.28
CA VAL A 44 1.14 3.11 -6.41
C VAL A 44 2.09 2.13 -5.72
N VAL A 45 3.00 1.49 -6.46
CA VAL A 45 3.97 0.54 -5.88
C VAL A 45 4.90 1.23 -4.89
N ILE A 46 5.31 2.47 -5.13
CA ILE A 46 6.14 3.23 -4.18
C ILE A 46 5.38 3.47 -2.87
N ALA A 47 4.10 3.86 -2.93
CA ALA A 47 3.28 4.05 -1.74
C ALA A 47 3.14 2.74 -0.93
N GLU A 48 2.89 1.62 -1.59
CA GLU A 48 2.79 0.30 -0.96
C GLU A 48 4.12 -0.17 -0.34
N GLN A 49 5.24 0.09 -1.00
CA GLN A 49 6.59 -0.21 -0.48
C GLN A 49 6.88 0.59 0.79
N LEU A 50 6.57 1.88 0.82
CA LEU A 50 6.73 2.73 2.00
C LEU A 50 5.82 2.30 3.15
N LEU A 51 4.57 1.93 2.84
CA LEU A 51 3.64 1.39 3.82
C LEU A 51 4.19 0.11 4.46
N ALA A 52 4.66 -0.85 3.65
CA ALA A 52 5.26 -2.09 4.13
C ALA A 52 6.51 -1.83 4.98
N TYR A 53 7.41 -0.94 4.53
CA TYR A 53 8.61 -0.55 5.27
C TYR A 53 8.27 0.02 6.65
N HIS A 54 7.34 0.98 6.72
CA HIS A 54 6.97 1.61 7.98
C HIS A 54 6.26 0.66 8.94
N ILE A 55 5.39 -0.23 8.43
CA ILE A 55 4.77 -1.28 9.24
C ILE A 55 5.83 -2.25 9.79
N ALA A 56 6.75 -2.72 8.95
CA ALA A 56 7.82 -3.63 9.37
C ALA A 56 8.69 -2.99 10.45
N ARG A 57 9.06 -1.71 10.27
CA ARG A 57 9.80 -0.92 11.27
C ARG A 57 9.05 -0.80 12.59
N LEU A 58 7.76 -0.44 12.55
CA LEU A 58 6.92 -0.29 13.74
C LEU A 58 6.75 -1.62 14.49
N ARG A 59 6.74 -2.74 13.77
CA ARG A 59 6.62 -4.09 14.34
C ARG A 59 7.96 -4.70 14.75
N GLY A 60 9.08 -4.00 14.55
CA GLY A 60 10.42 -4.52 14.84
C GLY A 60 10.79 -5.77 14.01
N CYS A 61 10.26 -5.88 12.79
CA CYS A 61 10.63 -6.95 11.87
C CYS A 61 11.95 -6.63 11.17
N GLU A 62 12.78 -7.64 10.91
CA GLU A 62 13.95 -7.50 10.04
C GLU A 62 13.51 -7.11 8.62
N ILE A 63 13.89 -5.90 8.19
CA ILE A 63 13.45 -5.31 6.92
C ILE A 63 14.29 -5.82 5.76
N ASP A 64 15.61 -5.83 5.92
CA ASP A 64 16.55 -6.21 4.86
C ASP A 64 16.69 -7.73 4.72
N GLN A 65 16.42 -8.47 5.80
CA GLN A 65 16.52 -9.92 5.86
C GLN A 65 15.25 -10.53 6.48
N PRO A 66 14.11 -10.44 5.80
CA PRO A 66 12.86 -11.01 6.29
C PRO A 66 12.98 -12.52 6.51
N ARG A 67 12.39 -13.00 7.61
CA ARG A 67 12.43 -14.42 7.99
C ARG A 67 12.03 -15.33 6.83
N ASN A 68 12.74 -16.46 6.69
CA ASN A 68 12.48 -17.51 5.71
C ASN A 68 12.64 -17.11 4.24
N LEU A 69 13.24 -15.95 3.94
CA LEU A 69 13.47 -15.51 2.56
C LEU A 69 14.96 -15.41 2.26
N ALA A 70 15.30 -15.66 0.99
CA ALA A 70 16.60 -15.39 0.41
C ALA A 70 16.44 -14.36 -0.70
N LYS A 71 17.50 -13.59 -1.00
CA LYS A 71 17.46 -12.59 -2.08
C LYS A 71 17.22 -13.23 -3.45
N SER A 72 17.73 -14.44 -3.65
CA SER A 72 17.49 -15.30 -4.81
C SER A 72 17.60 -16.75 -4.37
N VAL A 73 16.73 -17.63 -4.87
CA VAL A 73 16.81 -19.08 -4.65
C VAL A 73 17.62 -19.69 -5.79
N THR A 74 18.80 -20.22 -5.47
CA THR A 74 19.77 -20.69 -6.48
C THR A 74 20.03 -22.19 -6.43
N VAL A 75 19.29 -22.93 -5.60
CA VAL A 75 19.36 -24.40 -5.48
C VAL A 75 17.97 -24.98 -5.75
N GLU A 76 17.93 -26.04 -6.57
CA GLU A 76 16.72 -26.84 -6.82
C GLU A 76 16.46 -27.83 -5.67
#